data_AF-A0A496PI57-F1
#
_entry.id   AF-A0A496PI57-F1
#
_cell.length_a   1.000
_cell.length_b   1.000
_cell.length_c   1.000
_cell.angle_alpha   90.00
_cell.angle_beta   90.00
_cell.angle_gamma   90.00
#
_symmetry.space_group_name_H-M   'P 1'
#
loop_
_entity.id
_entity.type
_entity.pdbx_description
1 polymer ?
#
loop_
_entity_poly.entity_id
_entity_poly.type
_entity_poly.pdbx_seq_one_letter_code
_entity_poly.pdbx_strand_id
1 'polypeptide(L)'
;MMATWPCSAPMRSPAPSLRRAPHPQGRDRVYAEVPERQLPRGNPGGPMSAHTSTTEPHGLVPNLWFNGNAEEVVDFYVDLFPDSTKGTVMPYPETEADGLLDFQKPLAGQPLVIEFTLRGQPMVAVNGGPAANGAQSISLQVDCADQAQIDRYWAALSAVPDEEGCGSCRDRFGVRWEIVPANINELLRIPGAYLRMLPMKKLDIEGLRGE
;
A
#
# COMPACT_ATOMS: atom_id res chain seq x y z
N MET A 1 1.02 21.02 -7.67
CA MET A 1 2.05 21.35 -6.66
C MET A 1 2.53 20.03 -6.08
N MET A 2 3.76 19.61 -6.40
CA MET A 2 4.37 18.43 -5.77
C MET A 2 4.63 18.77 -4.30
N ALA A 3 4.03 18.01 -3.39
CA ALA A 3 4.31 18.14 -1.97
C ALA A 3 5.73 17.62 -1.71
N THR A 4 6.70 18.51 -1.50
CA THR A 4 8.04 18.10 -1.05
C THR A 4 7.94 17.64 0.39
N TRP A 5 8.33 16.39 0.64
CA TRP A 5 8.35 15.78 1.96
C TRP A 5 9.35 16.49 2.88
N PRO A 6 9.13 16.49 4.21
CA PRO A 6 10.01 17.18 5.16
C PRO A 6 11.47 16.69 5.13
N CYS A 7 11.76 15.46 4.71
CA CYS A 7 13.13 14.97 4.53
C CYS A 7 13.80 15.47 3.22
N SER A 8 13.01 15.86 2.21
CA SER A 8 13.51 16.36 0.91
C SER A 8 13.61 17.88 0.86
N ALA A 9 13.14 18.58 1.90
CA ALA A 9 13.22 20.04 1.98
C ALA A 9 14.60 20.46 2.52
N PRO A 10 15.32 21.41 1.88
CA PRO A 10 16.51 21.99 2.49
C PRO A 10 16.13 22.62 3.84
N MET A 11 16.87 22.30 4.90
CA MET A 11 16.65 22.86 6.24
C MET A 11 16.64 24.40 6.15
N ARG A 12 15.46 25.00 6.16
CA ARG A 12 15.28 26.45 6.27
C ARG A 12 14.85 26.79 7.70
N SER A 13 15.37 27.92 8.16
CA SER A 13 15.20 28.58 9.46
C SER A 13 13.77 28.51 10.04
N PRO A 14 13.63 28.61 11.37
CA PRO A 14 12.35 28.37 12.05
C PRO A 14 11.26 29.33 11.54
N ALA A 15 10.11 28.74 11.20
CA ALA A 15 8.91 29.48 10.84
C ALA A 15 8.46 30.40 11.99
N PRO A 16 7.90 31.59 11.71
CA PRO A 16 7.37 32.47 12.74
C PRO A 16 6.19 31.80 13.45
N SER A 17 6.11 31.99 14.77
CA SER A 17 5.09 31.39 15.63
C SER A 17 3.67 31.70 15.14
N LEU A 18 2.96 30.68 14.67
CA LEU A 18 1.52 30.77 14.40
C LEU A 18 0.78 30.89 15.74
N ARG A 19 0.11 32.03 15.97
CA ARG A 19 -0.83 32.17 17.08
C ARG A 19 -1.98 31.19 16.87
N ARG A 20 -2.29 30.37 17.88
CA ARG A 20 -3.47 29.50 17.90
C ARG A 20 -4.74 30.35 17.76
N ALA A 21 -5.55 30.06 16.75
CA ALA A 21 -6.93 30.50 16.74
C ALA A 21 -7.72 29.73 17.82
N PRO A 22 -8.71 30.35 18.48
CA PRO A 22 -9.53 29.67 19.48
C PRO A 22 -10.39 28.57 18.84
N HIS A 23 -10.53 27.48 19.58
CA HIS A 23 -11.28 26.29 19.20
C HIS A 23 -12.79 26.62 19.15
N PRO A 24 -13.51 26.36 18.05
CA PRO A 24 -14.96 26.47 18.06
C PRO A 24 -15.54 25.34 18.94
N GLN A 25 -16.21 25.71 20.02
CA GLN A 25 -17.01 24.81 20.85
C GLN A 25 -18.34 24.53 20.15
N GLY A 26 -18.77 23.27 20.17
CA GLY A 26 -20.13 22.87 19.81
C GLY A 26 -20.26 22.23 18.43
N ARG A 27 -19.97 20.93 18.35
CA ARG A 27 -20.65 20.00 17.42
C ARG A 27 -20.79 18.66 18.12
N ASP A 28 -21.91 18.46 18.79
CA ASP A 28 -22.33 17.13 19.22
C ASP A 28 -22.50 16.27 17.96
N ARG A 29 -21.57 15.34 17.77
CA ARG A 29 -21.68 14.32 16.72
C ARG A 29 -22.58 13.22 17.26
N VAL A 30 -23.83 13.20 16.80
CA VAL A 30 -24.67 12.01 16.85
C VAL A 30 -24.12 11.05 15.79
N TYR A 31 -23.32 10.07 16.20
CA TYR A 31 -23.12 8.88 15.39
C TYR A 31 -24.29 7.94 15.70
N ALA A 32 -25.14 7.68 14.72
CA ALA A 32 -26.10 6.59 14.84
C ALA A 32 -25.31 5.27 14.86
N GLU A 33 -25.51 4.45 15.90
CA GLU A 33 -25.03 3.07 15.93
C GLU A 33 -25.61 2.32 14.72
N VAL A 34 -24.72 1.81 13.85
CA VAL A 34 -25.11 0.87 12.81
C VAL A 34 -25.10 -0.52 13.45
N PRO A 35 -26.25 -1.24 13.54
CA PRO A 35 -26.25 -2.58 14.11
C PRO A 35 -25.41 -3.53 13.26
N GLU A 36 -24.51 -4.27 13.91
CA GLU A 36 -23.70 -5.30 13.29
C GLU A 36 -24.62 -6.39 12.71
N ARG A 37 -24.73 -6.45 11.39
CA ARG A 37 -25.59 -7.40 10.69
C ARG A 37 -24.90 -8.77 10.73
N GLN A 38 -25.33 -9.64 11.65
CA GLN A 38 -24.87 -11.03 11.70
C GLN A 38 -25.14 -11.72 10.37
N LEU A 39 -24.06 -12.08 9.67
CA LEU A 39 -24.11 -12.89 8.46
C LEU A 39 -24.70 -14.27 8.79
N PRO A 40 -25.65 -14.79 8.00
CA PRO A 40 -26.27 -16.08 8.27
C PRO A 40 -25.24 -17.21 8.15
N ARG A 41 -25.15 -18.06 9.18
CA ARG A 41 -24.42 -19.33 9.11
C ARG A 41 -25.13 -20.27 8.13
N GLY A 42 -24.39 -20.80 7.17
CA GLY A 42 -24.92 -21.53 6.01
C GLY A 42 -25.54 -22.90 6.31
N ASN A 43 -26.18 -23.48 5.28
CA ASN A 43 -26.67 -24.86 5.26
C ASN A 43 -25.83 -25.69 4.27
N PRO A 44 -25.32 -26.89 4.62
CA PRO A 44 -24.49 -27.69 3.72
C PRO A 44 -25.37 -28.67 2.92
N GLY A 45 -25.42 -28.53 1.60
CA GLY A 45 -26.09 -29.53 0.76
C GLY A 45 -26.09 -29.23 -0.74
N GLY A 46 -25.18 -29.87 -1.47
CA GLY A 46 -25.20 -29.98 -2.94
C GLY A 46 -23.79 -29.99 -3.56
N PRO A 47 -23.43 -30.96 -4.44
CA PRO A 47 -22.10 -31.01 -5.01
C PRO A 47 -22.02 -30.06 -6.21
N MET A 48 -21.39 -28.91 -6.01
CA MET A 48 -20.81 -28.09 -7.08
C MET A 48 -19.30 -28.22 -6.99
N SER A 49 -18.66 -28.55 -8.12
CA SER A 49 -17.22 -28.72 -8.25
C SER A 49 -16.44 -27.63 -7.50
N ALA A 50 -15.59 -28.07 -6.58
CA ALA A 50 -14.83 -27.20 -5.71
C ALA A 50 -13.78 -26.41 -6.49
N HIS A 51 -14.10 -25.16 -6.84
CA HIS A 51 -13.09 -24.11 -6.83
C HIS A 51 -13.02 -23.62 -5.39
N THR A 52 -12.04 -24.11 -4.64
CA THR A 52 -11.80 -23.67 -3.26
C THR A 52 -11.28 -22.23 -3.29
N SER A 53 -12.17 -21.25 -3.36
CA SER A 53 -11.86 -19.90 -2.87
C SER A 53 -11.59 -20.06 -1.38
N THR A 54 -10.33 -19.91 -0.98
CA THR A 54 -9.86 -20.13 0.40
C THR A 54 -9.91 -18.83 1.19
N THR A 55 -10.88 -17.96 0.90
CA THR A 55 -10.93 -16.63 1.50
C THR A 55 -11.93 -16.66 2.66
N GLU A 56 -11.41 -16.97 3.86
CA GLU A 56 -12.08 -16.55 5.10
C GLU A 56 -12.35 -15.03 4.98
N PRO A 57 -13.56 -14.55 5.32
CA PRO A 57 -13.89 -13.14 5.16
C PRO A 57 -12.92 -12.27 5.98
N HIS A 58 -12.05 -11.55 5.27
CA HIS A 58 -11.15 -10.59 5.87
C HIS A 58 -11.93 -9.31 6.21
N GLY A 59 -11.83 -8.83 7.45
CA GLY A 59 -12.59 -7.66 7.91
C GLY A 59 -12.20 -6.33 7.24
N LEU A 60 -11.00 -6.24 6.67
CA LEU A 60 -10.50 -5.10 5.90
C LEU A 60 -9.46 -5.57 4.87
N VAL A 61 -9.66 -5.22 3.60
CA VAL A 61 -8.75 -5.59 2.50
C VAL A 61 -8.34 -4.34 1.72
N PRO A 62 -7.04 -3.98 1.70
CA PRO A 62 -6.55 -2.88 0.88
C PRO A 62 -6.73 -3.18 -0.61
N ASN A 63 -7.22 -2.19 -1.36
CA ASN A 63 -7.37 -2.26 -2.82
C ASN A 63 -6.38 -1.28 -3.47
N LEU A 64 -5.45 -1.81 -4.27
CA LEU A 64 -4.47 -1.04 -5.04
C LEU A 64 -4.98 -0.86 -6.47
N TRP A 65 -5.13 0.38 -6.90
CA TRP A 65 -5.72 0.70 -8.21
C TRP A 65 -4.63 1.06 -9.22
N PHE A 66 -4.71 0.43 -10.39
CA PHE A 66 -3.76 0.51 -11.49
C PHE A 66 -4.45 0.79 -12.83
N ASN A 67 -3.64 1.08 -13.86
CA ASN A 67 -4.11 1.39 -15.20
C ASN A 67 -3.70 0.29 -16.19
N GLY A 68 -4.40 -0.84 -16.14
CA GLY A 68 -4.25 -1.94 -17.10
C GLY A 68 -3.08 -2.88 -16.82
N ASN A 69 -2.19 -2.57 -15.87
CA ASN A 69 -1.00 -3.36 -15.56
C ASN A 69 -1.06 -4.10 -14.22
N ALA A 70 -2.22 -4.22 -13.57
CA ALA A 70 -2.35 -4.86 -12.25
C ALA A 70 -1.71 -6.26 -12.18
N GLU A 71 -1.80 -7.08 -13.24
CA GLU A 71 -1.20 -8.42 -13.24
C GLU A 71 0.32 -8.39 -13.17
N GLU A 72 0.97 -7.53 -13.98
CA GLU A 72 2.42 -7.32 -13.93
C GLU A 72 2.86 -6.89 -12.53
N VAL A 73 2.07 -6.02 -11.88
CA VAL A 73 2.34 -5.53 -10.54
C VAL A 73 2.27 -6.65 -9.51
N VAL A 74 1.20 -7.45 -9.55
CA VAL A 74 0.99 -8.57 -8.63
C VAL A 74 2.09 -9.61 -8.80
N ASP A 75 2.42 -9.98 -10.04
CA ASP A 75 3.48 -10.96 -10.32
C ASP A 75 4.82 -10.47 -9.77
N PHE A 76 5.16 -9.19 -10.00
CA PHE A 76 6.38 -8.60 -9.45
C PHE A 76 6.42 -8.63 -7.91
N TYR A 77 5.33 -8.28 -7.21
CA TYR A 77 5.32 -8.29 -5.75
C TYR A 77 5.37 -9.70 -5.16
N VAL A 78 4.65 -10.64 -5.77
CA VAL A 78 4.62 -12.03 -5.33
C VAL A 78 5.99 -12.69 -5.48
N ASP A 79 6.73 -12.37 -6.55
CA ASP A 79 8.09 -12.86 -6.75
C ASP A 79 9.10 -12.18 -5.81
N LEU A 80 8.90 -10.90 -5.49
CA LEU A 80 9.82 -10.12 -4.67
C LEU A 80 9.79 -10.54 -3.19
N PHE A 81 8.59 -10.74 -2.65
CA PHE A 81 8.38 -10.92 -1.21
C PHE A 81 8.07 -12.37 -0.84
N PRO A 82 8.71 -12.93 0.21
CA PRO A 82 8.33 -14.24 0.72
C PRO A 82 6.90 -14.24 1.25
N ASP A 83 6.32 -15.43 1.40
CA ASP A 83 4.95 -15.64 1.90
C ASP A 83 3.89 -14.86 1.12
N SER A 84 4.08 -14.79 -0.20
CA SER A 84 3.21 -14.07 -1.13
C SER A 84 2.74 -15.02 -2.23
N THR A 85 1.49 -14.85 -2.68
CA THR A 85 0.88 -15.71 -3.69
C THR A 85 -0.16 -14.95 -4.51
N LYS A 86 -0.13 -15.10 -5.84
CA LYS A 86 -1.22 -14.66 -6.70
C LYS A 86 -2.43 -15.57 -6.49
N GLY A 87 -3.61 -14.97 -6.32
CA GLY A 87 -4.88 -15.64 -6.11
C GLY A 87 -5.78 -15.55 -7.34
N THR A 88 -7.08 -15.37 -7.09
CA THR A 88 -8.12 -15.32 -8.12
C THR A 88 -7.95 -14.11 -9.04
N VAL A 89 -8.04 -14.34 -10.35
CA VAL A 89 -8.15 -13.28 -11.36
C VAL A 89 -9.58 -13.23 -11.87
N MET A 90 -10.24 -12.09 -11.71
CA MET A 90 -11.57 -11.82 -12.27
C MET A 90 -11.42 -10.87 -13.47
N PRO A 91 -11.77 -11.32 -14.68
CA PRO A 91 -11.69 -10.47 -15.87
C PRO A 91 -12.85 -9.48 -15.95
N TYR A 92 -12.73 -8.48 -16.83
CA TYR A 92 -13.90 -7.73 -17.31
C TYR A 92 -14.89 -8.68 -18.00
N PRO A 93 -16.21 -8.39 -17.93
CA PRO A 93 -17.21 -9.16 -18.68
C PRO A 93 -16.88 -9.20 -20.18
N GLU A 94 -17.26 -10.27 -20.86
CA GLU A 94 -16.97 -10.42 -22.30
C GLU A 94 -18.06 -9.79 -23.18
N THR A 95 -19.29 -9.73 -22.69
CA THR A 95 -20.45 -9.29 -23.48
C THR A 95 -21.29 -8.26 -22.73
N GLU A 96 -22.07 -7.47 -23.48
CA GLU A 96 -23.04 -6.53 -22.89
C GLU A 96 -24.09 -7.25 -22.03
N ALA A 97 -24.46 -8.49 -22.40
CA ALA A 97 -25.38 -9.32 -21.61
C ALA A 97 -24.81 -9.67 -20.23
N ASP A 98 -23.49 -9.79 -20.13
CA ASP A 98 -22.76 -10.03 -18.87
C ASP A 98 -22.42 -8.74 -18.12
N GLY A 99 -22.85 -7.58 -18.63
CA GLY A 99 -22.65 -6.27 -18.00
C GLY A 99 -21.44 -5.47 -18.51
N LEU A 100 -20.86 -5.83 -19.66
CA LEU A 100 -19.80 -5.04 -20.28
C LEU A 100 -20.33 -3.69 -20.77
N LEU A 101 -19.70 -2.58 -20.33
CA LEU A 101 -20.07 -1.23 -20.76
C LEU A 101 -19.35 -0.83 -22.06
N ASP A 102 -19.95 0.08 -22.84
CA ASP A 102 -19.39 0.53 -24.13
C ASP A 102 -17.94 1.00 -24.05
N PHE A 103 -17.60 1.80 -23.04
CA PHE A 103 -16.24 2.30 -22.86
C PHE A 103 -15.25 1.23 -22.36
N GLN A 104 -15.74 0.07 -21.92
CA GLN A 104 -14.95 -1.08 -21.48
C GLN A 104 -14.77 -2.12 -22.58
N LYS A 105 -15.41 -1.99 -23.74
CA LYS A 105 -15.28 -2.92 -24.87
C LYS A 105 -13.83 -3.30 -25.24
N PRO A 106 -12.85 -2.38 -25.23
CA PRO A 106 -11.46 -2.73 -25.49
C PRO A 106 -10.82 -3.63 -24.41
N LEU A 107 -11.41 -3.70 -23.22
CA LEU A 107 -10.91 -4.41 -22.05
C LEU A 107 -11.62 -5.75 -21.82
N ALA A 108 -12.56 -6.14 -22.67
CA ALA A 108 -13.31 -7.40 -22.56
C ALA A 108 -12.38 -8.60 -22.37
N GLY A 109 -12.65 -9.42 -21.35
CA GLY A 109 -11.82 -10.59 -21.00
C GLY A 109 -10.46 -10.29 -20.39
N GLN A 110 -10.03 -9.03 -20.31
CA GLN A 110 -8.77 -8.65 -19.65
C GLN A 110 -8.92 -8.68 -18.13
N PRO A 111 -7.84 -8.87 -17.35
CA PRO A 111 -7.89 -8.82 -15.89
C PRO A 111 -8.46 -7.49 -15.36
N LEU A 112 -9.52 -7.56 -14.55
CA LEU A 112 -10.12 -6.41 -13.87
C LEU A 112 -9.70 -6.39 -12.39
N VAL A 113 -9.92 -7.49 -11.67
CA VAL A 113 -9.58 -7.63 -10.26
C VAL A 113 -8.66 -8.83 -10.08
N ILE A 114 -7.62 -8.66 -9.28
CA ILE A 114 -6.69 -9.72 -8.93
C ILE A 114 -6.56 -9.77 -7.41
N GLU A 115 -6.99 -10.88 -6.82
CA GLU A 115 -6.73 -11.18 -5.41
C GLU A 115 -5.29 -11.68 -5.28
N PHE A 116 -4.59 -11.24 -4.24
CA PHE A 116 -3.26 -11.75 -3.94
C PHE A 116 -2.98 -11.65 -2.45
N THR A 117 -2.04 -12.47 -1.99
CA THR A 117 -1.47 -12.38 -0.65
C THR A 117 -0.07 -11.83 -0.77
N LEU A 118 0.27 -10.86 0.07
CA LEU A 118 1.59 -10.25 0.13
C LEU A 118 2.12 -10.34 1.56
N ARG A 119 3.19 -11.11 1.79
CA ARG A 119 3.72 -11.39 3.13
C ARG A 119 2.64 -11.81 4.14
N GLY A 120 1.75 -12.70 3.73
CA GLY A 120 0.62 -13.17 4.54
C GLY A 120 -0.56 -12.20 4.67
N GLN A 121 -0.51 -11.02 4.05
CA GLN A 121 -1.61 -10.05 4.06
C GLN A 121 -2.45 -10.13 2.78
N PRO A 122 -3.79 -10.30 2.89
CA PRO A 122 -4.68 -10.30 1.73
C PRO A 122 -4.82 -8.88 1.17
N MET A 123 -4.69 -8.77 -0.15
CA MET A 123 -4.82 -7.53 -0.90
C MET A 123 -5.55 -7.77 -2.22
N VAL A 124 -6.03 -6.69 -2.82
CA VAL A 124 -6.65 -6.71 -4.14
C VAL A 124 -5.97 -5.68 -5.03
N ALA A 125 -5.64 -6.07 -6.27
CA ALA A 125 -5.25 -5.16 -7.33
C ALA A 125 -6.41 -4.97 -8.31
N VAL A 126 -6.69 -3.73 -8.72
CA VAL A 126 -7.80 -3.38 -9.60
C VAL A 126 -7.30 -2.57 -10.79
N ASN A 127 -7.61 -3.01 -12.00
CA ASN A 127 -7.46 -2.18 -13.19
C ASN A 127 -8.65 -1.22 -13.29
N GLY A 128 -8.46 0.02 -12.80
CA GLY A 128 -9.52 1.05 -12.72
C GLY A 128 -9.51 2.05 -13.89
N GLY A 129 -8.54 1.95 -14.79
CA GLY A 129 -8.35 2.87 -15.92
C GLY A 129 -7.49 4.10 -15.59
N PRO A 130 -7.42 5.10 -16.48
CA PRO A 130 -6.42 6.18 -16.43
C PRO A 130 -6.50 7.13 -15.21
N ALA A 131 -7.63 7.15 -14.51
CA ALA A 131 -7.77 7.91 -13.26
C ALA A 131 -7.13 7.20 -12.06
N ALA A 132 -6.81 5.91 -12.19
CA ALA A 132 -6.11 5.12 -11.20
C ALA A 132 -4.61 5.45 -11.24
N ASN A 133 -4.20 6.39 -10.39
CA ASN A 133 -2.80 6.85 -10.31
C ASN A 133 -2.07 6.21 -9.12
N GLY A 134 -2.20 4.90 -8.90
CA GLY A 134 -1.64 4.24 -7.73
C GLY A 134 -2.19 4.79 -6.41
N ALA A 135 -1.92 4.10 -5.31
CA ALA A 135 -2.34 4.57 -3.99
C ALA A 135 -1.43 5.73 -3.52
N GLN A 136 -1.49 6.90 -4.15
CA GLN A 136 -0.57 8.02 -3.83
C GLN A 136 -0.63 8.47 -2.36
N SER A 137 -1.77 8.25 -1.70
CA SER A 137 -2.03 8.63 -0.31
C SER A 137 -1.77 7.50 0.70
N ILE A 138 -1.38 6.30 0.27
CA ILE A 138 -1.12 5.14 1.14
C ILE A 138 0.31 4.66 0.89
N SER A 139 1.05 4.38 1.95
CA SER A 139 2.33 3.68 1.89
C SER A 139 2.17 2.24 2.37
N LEU A 140 2.97 1.34 1.80
CA LEU A 140 3.15 -0.02 2.28
C LEU A 140 4.50 -0.09 3.02
N GLN A 141 4.49 -0.47 4.29
CA GLN A 141 5.71 -0.65 5.06
C GLN A 141 6.16 -2.11 5.03
N VAL A 142 7.45 -2.33 4.80
CA VAL A 142 8.10 -3.64 4.99
C VAL A 142 9.15 -3.54 6.09
N ASP A 143 8.96 -4.37 7.11
CA ASP A 143 9.91 -4.53 8.20
C ASP A 143 11.03 -5.49 7.79
N CYS A 144 12.25 -4.99 7.79
CA CYS A 144 13.46 -5.71 7.41
C CYS A 144 14.20 -6.19 8.66
N ALA A 145 14.62 -7.46 8.66
CA ALA A 145 15.35 -8.05 9.77
C ALA A 145 16.79 -7.51 9.89
N ASP A 146 17.40 -7.13 8.78
CA ASP A 146 18.78 -6.68 8.69
C ASP A 146 19.03 -5.74 7.50
N GLN A 147 20.26 -5.25 7.38
CA GLN A 147 20.67 -4.34 6.31
C GLN A 147 20.61 -4.99 4.92
N ALA A 148 20.88 -6.30 4.81
CA ALA A 148 20.84 -7.00 3.54
C ALA A 148 19.42 -7.05 2.96
N GLN A 149 18.40 -7.22 3.82
CA GLN A 149 17.01 -7.11 3.39
C GLN A 149 16.63 -5.69 2.97
N ILE A 150 17.06 -4.66 3.71
CA ILE A 150 16.85 -3.26 3.32
C ILE A 150 17.45 -3.03 1.92
N ASP A 151 18.69 -3.47 1.71
CA ASP A 151 19.40 -3.30 0.46
C ASP A 151 18.70 -4.01 -0.71
N ARG A 152 18.24 -5.24 -0.48
CA ARG A 152 17.50 -6.02 -1.49
C ARG A 152 16.21 -5.32 -1.90
N TYR A 153 15.36 -4.95 -0.93
CA TYR A 153 14.07 -4.36 -1.26
C TYR A 153 14.22 -2.95 -1.81
N TRP A 154 15.17 -2.17 -1.30
CA TRP A 154 15.46 -0.84 -1.83
C TRP A 154 15.88 -0.89 -3.30
N ALA A 155 16.75 -1.84 -3.66
CA ALA A 155 17.19 -2.02 -5.04
C ALA A 155 16.05 -2.41 -5.98
N ALA A 156 15.05 -3.16 -5.49
CA ALA A 156 13.90 -3.59 -6.28
C ALA A 156 12.81 -2.51 -6.40
N LEU A 157 12.60 -1.71 -5.35
CA LEU A 157 11.43 -0.84 -5.21
C LEU A 157 11.74 0.65 -5.38
N SER A 158 12.99 1.09 -5.28
CA SER A 158 13.29 2.51 -5.48
C SER A 158 13.51 2.82 -6.96
N ALA A 159 12.50 3.42 -7.60
CA ALA A 159 12.53 3.77 -9.02
C ALA A 159 12.50 5.28 -9.29
N VAL A 160 12.13 6.10 -8.30
CA VAL A 160 12.00 7.57 -8.45
C VAL A 160 12.91 8.27 -7.43
N PRO A 161 14.15 8.64 -7.82
CA PRO A 161 15.16 9.19 -6.90
C PRO A 161 14.76 10.47 -6.16
N ASP A 162 13.89 11.28 -6.76
CA ASP A 162 13.41 12.54 -6.18
C ASP A 162 12.35 12.33 -5.09
N GLU A 163 11.81 11.12 -5.00
CA GLU A 163 10.81 10.72 -3.99
C GLU A 163 11.39 9.82 -2.89
N GLU A 164 12.71 9.65 -2.87
CA GLU A 164 13.43 8.94 -1.82
C GLU A 164 13.64 9.84 -0.60
N GLY A 165 13.47 9.28 0.59
CA GLY A 165 13.82 9.96 1.83
C GLY A 165 13.38 9.19 3.07
N CYS A 166 14.25 9.14 4.08
CA CYS A 166 13.94 8.60 5.40
C CYS A 166 13.37 7.17 5.36
N GLY A 167 13.91 6.31 4.49
CA GLY A 167 13.43 4.93 4.29
C GLY A 167 12.23 4.80 3.38
N SER A 168 11.66 5.90 2.88
CA SER A 168 10.59 5.87 1.88
C SER A 168 11.12 5.97 0.46
N CYS A 169 10.47 5.26 -0.46
CA CYS A 169 10.70 5.36 -1.91
C CYS A 169 9.40 5.14 -2.69
N ARG A 170 9.45 5.34 -4.01
CA ARG A 170 8.37 5.01 -4.93
C ARG A 170 8.86 4.03 -5.98
N ASP A 171 8.07 3.00 -6.25
CA ASP A 171 8.38 2.01 -7.28
C ASP A 171 7.94 2.42 -8.69
N ARG A 172 8.28 1.58 -9.66
CA ARG A 172 7.96 1.81 -11.08
C ARG A 172 6.46 1.82 -11.40
N PHE A 173 5.64 1.35 -10.46
CA PHE A 173 4.18 1.29 -10.59
C PHE A 173 3.47 2.43 -9.85
N GLY A 174 4.24 3.27 -9.16
CA GLY A 174 3.74 4.42 -8.43
C GLY A 174 3.29 4.10 -7.01
N VAL A 175 3.54 2.91 -6.46
CA VAL A 175 3.25 2.59 -5.05
C VAL A 175 4.33 3.17 -4.15
N ARG A 176 3.92 3.77 -3.02
CA ARG A 176 4.85 4.28 -2.01
C ARG A 176 5.20 3.15 -1.04
N TRP A 177 6.49 3.00 -0.78
CA TRP A 177 7.02 2.03 0.16
C TRP A 177 7.74 2.72 1.31
N GLU A 178 7.73 2.07 2.47
CA GLU A 178 8.56 2.36 3.62
C GLU A 178 9.38 1.10 3.93
N ILE A 179 10.68 1.15 3.66
CA ILE A 179 11.60 0.02 3.81
C ILE A 179 12.44 0.31 5.05
N VAL A 180 12.04 -0.28 6.17
CA VAL A 180 12.56 0.09 7.49
C VAL A 180 13.06 -1.13 8.26
N PRO A 181 14.04 -0.97 9.17
CA PRO A 181 14.38 -2.01 10.13
C PRO A 181 13.16 -2.37 10.99
N ALA A 182 12.96 -3.65 11.30
CA ALA A 182 11.85 -4.11 12.14
C ALA A 182 11.82 -3.44 13.52
N ASN A 183 12.98 -3.00 14.02
CA ASN A 183 13.13 -2.27 15.28
C ASN A 183 13.31 -0.74 15.09
N ILE A 184 12.82 -0.15 13.99
CA ILE A 184 12.97 1.28 13.69
C ILE A 184 12.51 2.19 14.85
N ASN A 185 11.43 1.83 15.54
CA ASN A 185 10.92 2.57 16.69
C ASN A 185 11.90 2.61 17.87
N GLU A 186 12.70 1.56 18.05
CA GLU A 186 13.75 1.51 19.08
C GLU A 186 14.98 2.31 18.65
N LEU A 187 15.39 2.15 17.39
CA LEU A 187 16.51 2.91 16.81
C LEU A 187 16.27 4.41 16.90
N LEU A 188 15.07 4.89 16.58
CA LEU A 188 14.73 6.31 16.63
C LEU A 188 14.65 6.89 18.05
N ARG A 189 14.63 6.05 19.10
CA ARG A 189 14.74 6.50 20.50
C ARG A 189 16.18 6.76 20.93
N ILE A 190 17.19 6.31 20.17
CA ILE A 190 18.59 6.61 20.45
C ILE A 190 18.80 8.13 20.29
N PRO A 191 19.44 8.83 21.25
CA PRO A 191 19.72 10.25 21.12
C PRO A 191 20.42 10.59 19.79
N GLY A 192 19.82 11.52 19.05
CA GLY A 192 20.33 11.99 17.75
C GLY A 192 20.02 11.08 16.56
N ALA A 193 19.43 9.89 16.74
CA ALA A 193 19.13 8.98 15.62
C ALA A 193 18.17 9.60 14.60
N TYR A 194 17.14 10.30 15.07
CA TYR A 194 16.23 11.05 14.19
C TYR A 194 16.99 12.06 13.31
N LEU A 195 17.96 12.80 13.88
CA LEU A 195 18.75 13.77 13.12
C LEU A 195 19.68 13.07 12.11
N ARG A 196 20.22 11.89 12.46
CA ARG A 196 21.02 11.07 11.54
C ARG A 196 20.18 10.49 10.39
N MET A 197 18.89 10.22 10.64
CA MET A 197 17.96 9.71 9.62
C MET A 197 17.60 10.76 8.56
N LEU A 198 17.45 12.04 8.93
CA LEU A 198 16.98 13.09 8.01
C LEU A 198 17.74 13.18 6.67
N PRO A 199 19.09 13.11 6.63
CA PRO A 199 19.82 13.11 5.37
C PRO A 199 19.82 11.76 4.64
N MET A 200 19.30 10.68 5.24
CA MET A 200 19.27 9.35 4.65
C MET A 200 18.14 9.24 3.63
N LYS A 201 18.45 8.60 2.49
CA LYS A 201 17.45 8.10 1.55
C LYS A 201 17.05 6.70 1.96
N LYS A 202 17.90 5.72 1.64
CA LYS A 202 17.89 4.37 2.21
C LYS A 202 18.41 4.43 3.64
N LEU A 203 17.78 3.71 4.55
CA LEU A 203 18.23 3.64 5.94
C LEU A 203 19.47 2.77 6.07
N ASP A 204 20.39 3.22 6.91
CA ASP A 204 21.59 2.50 7.33
C ASP A 204 21.50 2.23 8.83
N ILE A 205 21.41 0.96 9.23
CA ILE A 205 21.12 0.58 10.62
C ILE A 205 22.23 1.05 11.57
N GLU A 206 23.50 0.90 11.19
CA GLU A 206 24.66 1.31 12.00
C GLU A 206 24.74 2.85 12.09
N GLY A 207 24.53 3.54 10.99
CA GLY A 207 24.45 5.00 10.94
C GLY A 207 23.31 5.56 11.80
N LEU A 208 22.18 4.87 11.93
CA LEU A 208 21.12 5.26 12.88
C LEU A 208 21.59 5.13 14.33
N ARG A 209 22.41 4.12 14.66
CA ARG A 209 23.04 3.97 15.99
C ARG A 209 24.14 5.01 16.24
N GLY A 210 24.74 5.53 15.17
CA GLY A 210 25.87 6.45 15.22
C GLY A 210 27.22 5.73 15.29
N GLU A 211 27.26 4.51 14.74
CA GLU A 211 28.44 3.64 14.64
C GLU A 211 29.12 3.82 13.26
#